data_AF-A0AAD4HBZ5-F1
#
_entry.id   AF-A0AAD4HBZ5-F1
#
_cell.length_a   1.000
_cell.length_b   1.000
_cell.length_c   1.000
_cell.angle_alpha   90.00
_cell.angle_beta   90.00
_cell.angle_gamma   90.00
#
_symmetry.space_group_name_H-M   'P 1'
#
loop_
_entity.id
_entity.type
_entity.pdbx_description
1 polymer ?
#
loop_
_entity_poly.entity_id
_entity_poly.type
_entity_poly.pdbx_seq_one_letter_code
_entity_poly.pdbx_strand_id
1 'polypeptide(L)'
;MDGEAPEWGWANINRVVASTKEMAPGTRQDILDDRFGDWNWKKVTALDLEGSIKESDSGVASLAAWMKEIVAWEKDHTKPNPFNSQSREVTQAAVRLALVQQDTKDLEEGISISLHSEVTPSILISMGLDLEDVHVEVSQSDENTGDAASGCPKVKPDSIKPEDILLLLPSDICNLTMCDTKLLEVEWSLRLAQANDALN
;
A
#
# COMPACT_ATOMS: atom_id res chain seq x y z
N MET A 1 2.30 -8.50 13.65
CA MET A 1 0.90 -8.97 13.59
C MET A 1 0.95 -10.47 13.76
N ASP A 2 0.61 -10.95 14.95
CA ASP A 2 0.71 -12.38 15.25
C ASP A 2 -0.43 -13.12 14.55
N GLY A 3 -0.09 -14.06 13.67
CA GLY A 3 -1.00 -14.84 12.83
C GLY A 3 -1.93 -15.79 13.58
N GLU A 4 -2.22 -15.53 14.86
CA GLU A 4 -3.06 -16.33 15.77
C GLU A 4 -4.55 -16.02 15.65
N ALA A 5 -4.94 -14.98 14.90
CA ALA A 5 -6.33 -14.59 14.71
C ALA A 5 -7.26 -15.72 14.19
N PRO A 6 -6.81 -16.64 13.31
CA PRO A 6 -7.61 -17.79 12.90
C PRO A 6 -7.88 -18.77 14.06
N GLU A 7 -6.90 -19.01 14.94
CA GLU A 7 -6.95 -20.04 15.99
C GLU A 7 -7.91 -19.67 17.13
N TRP A 8 -8.05 -18.38 17.44
CA TRP A 8 -8.98 -17.89 18.46
C TRP A 8 -10.44 -18.13 18.07
N GLY A 9 -10.76 -18.11 16.77
CA GLY A 9 -12.09 -18.44 16.26
C GLY A 9 -12.44 -19.91 16.53
N TRP A 10 -11.50 -20.81 16.22
CA TRP A 10 -11.67 -22.25 16.44
C TRP A 10 -11.83 -22.61 17.92
N ALA A 11 -11.09 -21.97 18.83
CA ALA A 11 -11.21 -22.19 20.27
C ALA A 11 -12.62 -21.86 20.81
N ASN A 12 -13.24 -20.78 20.33
CA ASN A 12 -14.60 -20.39 20.71
C ASN A 12 -15.66 -21.37 20.18
N ILE A 13 -15.44 -21.92 18.98
CA ILE A 13 -16.35 -22.87 18.32
C ILE A 13 -16.26 -24.25 18.96
N ASN A 14 -15.06 -24.70 19.34
CA ASN A 14 -14.82 -26.01 19.96
C ASN A 14 -15.67 -26.26 21.22
N ARG A 15 -15.96 -25.21 22.00
CA ARG A 15 -16.83 -25.30 23.18
C ARG A 15 -18.28 -25.66 22.83
N VAL A 16 -18.77 -25.20 21.68
CA VAL A 16 -20.13 -25.46 21.19
C VAL A 16 -20.20 -26.81 20.49
N VAL A 17 -19.15 -27.20 19.76
CA VAL A 17 -19.06 -28.51 19.10
C VAL A 17 -19.20 -29.67 20.09
N ALA A 18 -18.61 -29.55 21.29
CA ALA A 18 -18.77 -30.56 22.34
C ALA A 18 -20.21 -30.65 22.87
N SER A 19 -20.94 -29.52 22.92
CA SER A 19 -22.32 -29.46 23.42
C SER A 19 -23.36 -29.94 22.40
N THR A 20 -23.06 -29.85 21.10
CA THR A 20 -24.01 -30.24 20.03
C THR A 20 -23.79 -31.67 19.52
N LYS A 21 -22.87 -32.41 20.15
CA LYS A 21 -22.50 -33.78 19.75
C LYS A 21 -23.65 -34.78 19.82
N GLU A 22 -24.57 -34.62 20.78
CA GLU A 22 -25.73 -35.49 20.98
C GLU A 22 -26.98 -35.01 20.21
N MET A 23 -26.87 -33.95 19.41
CA MET A 23 -28.00 -33.36 18.68
C MET A 23 -28.19 -34.01 17.31
N ALA A 24 -29.43 -33.97 16.80
CA ALA A 24 -29.73 -34.42 15.45
C ALA A 24 -28.93 -33.60 14.42
N PRO A 25 -28.49 -34.18 13.29
CA PRO A 25 -27.60 -33.52 12.33
C PRO A 25 -28.10 -32.15 11.83
N GLY A 26 -29.42 -32.00 11.61
CA GLY A 26 -30.01 -30.73 11.20
C GLY A 26 -29.95 -29.67 12.30
N THR A 27 -30.42 -29.99 13.50
CA THR A 27 -30.37 -29.07 14.66
C THR A 27 -28.95 -28.70 15.05
N ARG A 28 -28.00 -29.63 14.89
CA ARG A 28 -26.58 -29.38 15.09
C ARG A 28 -26.05 -28.35 14.08
N GLN A 29 -26.47 -28.43 12.82
CA GLN A 29 -26.06 -27.49 11.78
C GLN A 29 -26.59 -26.09 12.06
N ASP A 30 -27.89 -25.97 12.37
CA ASP A 30 -28.54 -24.68 12.65
C ASP A 30 -27.84 -23.92 13.80
N ILE A 31 -27.50 -24.63 14.89
CA ILE A 31 -26.82 -24.03 16.05
C ILE A 31 -25.40 -23.59 15.74
N LEU A 32 -24.69 -24.33 14.88
CA LEU A 32 -23.34 -23.95 14.45
C LEU A 32 -23.39 -22.72 13.55
N ASP A 33 -24.36 -22.65 12.64
CA ASP A 33 -24.54 -21.52 11.73
C ASP A 33 -24.93 -20.23 12.48
N ASP A 34 -25.86 -20.32 13.45
CA ASP A 34 -26.21 -19.18 14.32
C ASP A 34 -24.99 -18.66 15.10
N ARG A 35 -24.14 -19.58 15.57
CA ARG A 35 -22.92 -19.24 16.31
C ARG A 35 -21.86 -18.61 15.43
N PHE A 36 -21.69 -19.07 14.18
CA PHE A 36 -20.81 -18.43 13.22
C PHE A 36 -21.31 -17.03 12.85
N GLY A 37 -22.63 -16.86 12.70
CA GLY A 37 -23.27 -15.56 12.48
C GLY A 37 -22.98 -14.55 13.61
N ASP A 38 -23.17 -14.94 14.88
CA ASP A 38 -22.86 -14.10 16.05
C ASP A 38 -21.37 -13.71 16.10
N TRP A 39 -20.47 -14.65 15.78
CA TRP A 39 -19.02 -14.36 15.77
C TRP A 39 -18.63 -13.38 14.66
N ASN A 40 -19.20 -13.55 13.46
CA ASN A 40 -18.99 -12.62 12.36
C ASN A 40 -19.54 -11.23 12.70
N TRP A 41 -20.72 -11.13 13.29
CA TRP A 41 -21.29 -9.86 13.72
C TRP A 41 -20.43 -9.14 14.77
N LYS A 42 -19.89 -9.88 15.76
CA LYS A 42 -18.94 -9.34 16.74
C LYS A 42 -17.64 -8.86 16.10
N LYS A 43 -17.14 -9.55 15.07
CA LYS A 43 -15.97 -9.09 14.31
C LYS A 43 -16.27 -7.80 13.56
N VAL A 44 -17.42 -7.72 12.88
CA VAL A 44 -17.83 -6.52 12.14
C VAL A 44 -18.03 -5.31 13.07
N THR A 45 -18.64 -5.51 14.23
CA THR A 45 -18.85 -4.43 15.22
C THR A 45 -17.57 -4.03 15.95
N ALA A 46 -16.68 -4.97 16.25
CA ALA A 46 -15.38 -4.68 16.86
C ALA A 46 -14.38 -3.99 15.91
N LEU A 47 -14.57 -4.11 14.59
CA LEU A 47 -13.75 -3.45 13.58
C LEU A 47 -14.06 -1.96 13.42
N ASP A 48 -14.95 -1.37 14.22
CA ASP A 48 -15.32 0.05 14.21
C ASP A 48 -15.30 0.69 12.81
N LEU A 49 -15.98 0.03 11.87
CA LEU A 49 -16.30 0.64 10.58
C LEU A 49 -17.33 1.77 10.75
N GLU A 50 -17.88 1.94 11.95
CA GLU A 50 -18.85 2.99 12.30
C GLU A 50 -18.14 4.29 12.72
N GLY A 51 -16.96 4.23 13.35
CA GLY A 51 -16.14 5.38 13.70
C GLY A 51 -15.30 5.98 12.56
N SER A 52 -15.08 5.22 11.47
CA SER A 52 -14.37 5.70 10.26
C SER A 52 -15.29 6.29 9.18
N ILE A 53 -16.60 6.02 9.22
CA ILE A 53 -17.56 6.82 8.45
C ILE A 53 -17.96 8.01 9.33
N LYS A 54 -17.00 8.89 9.60
CA LYS A 54 -17.39 10.28 9.81
C LYS A 54 -17.98 10.70 8.48
N GLU A 55 -19.28 10.95 8.47
CA GLU A 55 -19.97 11.65 7.40
C GLU A 55 -19.27 13.00 7.25
N SER A 56 -18.18 13.02 6.48
CA SER A 56 -17.47 14.23 6.16
C SER A 56 -18.38 15.00 5.23
N ASP A 57 -18.69 16.24 5.56
CA ASP A 57 -19.44 17.15 4.68
C ASP A 57 -18.83 17.23 3.26
N SER A 58 -17.52 16.90 3.12
CA SER A 58 -16.85 16.77 1.83
C SER A 58 -17.37 15.61 0.96
N GLY A 59 -17.78 14.50 1.57
CA GLY A 59 -18.29 13.31 0.88
C GLY A 59 -19.68 13.56 0.29
N VAL A 60 -20.54 14.28 1.01
CA VAL A 60 -21.91 14.59 0.57
C VAL A 60 -21.90 15.55 -0.62
N ALA A 61 -21.00 16.55 -0.60
CA ALA A 61 -20.80 17.47 -1.73
C ALA A 61 -20.25 16.74 -2.97
N SER A 62 -19.32 15.80 -2.78
CA SER A 62 -18.77 14.96 -3.85
C SER A 62 -19.83 14.04 -4.44
N LEU A 63 -20.67 13.41 -3.61
CA LEU A 63 -21.79 12.58 -4.05
C LEU A 63 -22.83 13.37 -4.84
N ALA A 64 -23.18 14.58 -4.39
CA ALA A 64 -24.12 15.44 -5.11
C ALA A 64 -23.58 15.87 -6.49
N ALA A 65 -22.28 16.15 -6.59
CA ALA A 65 -21.63 16.44 -7.87
C ALA A 65 -21.65 15.21 -8.79
N TRP A 66 -21.30 14.04 -8.28
CA TRP A 66 -21.29 12.79 -9.04
C TRP A 66 -22.70 12.38 -9.51
N MET A 67 -23.72 12.51 -8.66
CA MET A 67 -25.13 12.27 -9.05
C MET A 67 -25.57 13.19 -10.19
N LYS A 68 -25.12 14.45 -10.20
CA LYS A 68 -25.40 15.38 -11.30
C LYS A 68 -24.72 14.95 -12.60
N GLU A 69 -23.51 14.41 -12.52
CA GLU A 69 -22.80 13.84 -13.67
C GLU A 69 -23.53 12.61 -14.24
N ILE A 70 -24.03 11.71 -13.38
CA ILE A 70 -24.85 10.57 -13.79
C ILE A 70 -26.10 11.03 -14.52
N VAL A 71 -26.89 11.93 -13.92
CA VAL A 71 -28.12 12.43 -14.55
C VAL A 71 -27.82 13.13 -15.88
N ALA A 72 -26.70 13.86 -15.96
CA ALA A 72 -26.28 14.53 -17.18
C ALA A 72 -25.91 13.54 -18.30
N TRP A 73 -25.23 12.43 -17.95
CA TRP A 73 -24.83 11.35 -18.85
C TRP A 73 -26.01 10.45 -19.25
N GLU A 74 -26.90 10.11 -18.31
CA GLU A 74 -28.12 9.34 -18.59
C GLU A 74 -29.02 10.06 -19.59
N LYS A 75 -29.06 11.40 -19.52
CA LYS A 75 -29.80 12.23 -20.48
C LYS A 75 -29.10 12.34 -21.85
N ASP A 76 -27.78 12.23 -21.88
CA ASP A 76 -26.96 12.44 -23.08
C ASP A 76 -25.66 11.63 -23.00
N HIS A 77 -25.66 10.47 -23.67
CA HIS A 77 -24.54 9.54 -23.69
C HIS A 77 -23.34 10.02 -24.51
N THR A 78 -23.40 11.21 -25.10
CA THR A 78 -22.21 11.85 -25.71
C THR A 78 -21.29 12.49 -24.67
N LYS A 79 -21.77 12.68 -23.44
CA LYS A 79 -20.97 13.18 -22.32
C LYS A 79 -20.01 12.11 -21.79
N PRO A 80 -18.93 12.50 -21.10
CA PRO A 80 -18.01 11.54 -20.49
C PRO A 80 -18.76 10.64 -19.50
N ASN A 81 -18.49 9.34 -19.58
CA ASN A 81 -19.10 8.33 -18.73
C ASN A 81 -18.56 8.44 -17.30
N PRO A 82 -19.39 8.76 -16.29
CA PRO A 82 -18.95 8.88 -14.90
C PRO A 82 -18.53 7.55 -14.26
N PHE A 83 -18.82 6.42 -14.90
CA PHE A 83 -18.38 5.09 -14.44
C PHE A 83 -16.99 4.69 -14.94
N ASN A 84 -16.44 5.41 -15.91
CA ASN A 84 -15.05 5.18 -16.32
C ASN A 84 -14.12 5.83 -15.29
N SER A 85 -13.05 5.12 -14.91
CA SER A 85 -12.04 5.67 -14.00
C SER A 85 -11.40 6.91 -14.64
N GLN A 86 -11.62 8.08 -14.02
CA GLN A 86 -10.99 9.35 -14.42
C GLN A 86 -9.54 9.43 -13.91
N SER A 87 -8.80 8.32 -13.91
CA SER A 87 -7.40 8.32 -13.50
C SER A 87 -6.62 9.24 -14.43
N ARG A 88 -6.01 10.28 -13.87
CA ARG A 88 -5.00 11.06 -14.58
C ARG A 88 -3.81 10.13 -14.81
N GLU A 89 -3.53 9.83 -16.06
CA GLU A 89 -2.32 9.14 -16.49
C GLU A 89 -1.12 10.07 -16.27
N VAL A 90 -0.65 10.14 -15.03
CA VAL A 90 0.58 10.83 -14.72
C VAL A 90 1.70 9.83 -14.90
N THR A 91 2.51 10.03 -15.94
CA THR A 91 3.67 9.19 -16.24
C THR A 91 4.84 9.55 -15.34
N GLN A 92 5.73 8.58 -15.07
CA GLN A 92 6.89 8.76 -14.22
C GLN A 92 7.83 9.85 -14.78
N ALA A 93 8.03 9.87 -16.11
CA ALA A 93 8.82 10.89 -16.78
C ALA A 93 8.26 12.31 -16.57
N ALA A 94 6.94 12.47 -16.59
CA ALA A 94 6.29 13.76 -16.34
C ALA A 94 6.46 14.21 -14.89
N VAL A 95 6.36 13.30 -13.91
CA VAL A 95 6.61 13.62 -12.49
C VAL A 95 8.06 14.02 -12.26
N ARG A 96 9.03 13.26 -12.79
CA ARG A 96 10.45 13.60 -12.68
C ARG A 96 10.73 15.00 -13.25
N LEU A 97 10.17 15.31 -14.42
CA LEU A 97 10.32 16.63 -15.04
C LEU A 97 9.70 17.75 -14.19
N ALA A 98 8.51 17.53 -13.62
CA ALA A 98 7.84 18.50 -12.76
C ALA A 98 8.63 18.76 -11.46
N LEU A 99 9.20 17.71 -10.85
CA LEU A 99 10.04 17.82 -9.66
C LEU A 99 11.32 18.60 -9.94
N VAL A 100 12.01 18.31 -11.04
CA VAL A 100 13.20 19.08 -11.46
C VAL A 100 12.86 20.55 -11.68
N GLN A 101 11.73 20.86 -12.33
CA GLN A 101 11.28 22.23 -12.51
C GLN A 101 10.97 22.94 -11.19
N GLN A 102 10.33 22.24 -10.24
CA GLN A 102 10.05 22.80 -8.92
C GLN A 102 11.35 23.07 -8.15
N ASP A 103 12.28 22.12 -8.15
CA ASP A 103 13.58 22.24 -7.51
C ASP A 103 14.39 23.41 -8.06
N THR A 104 14.38 23.63 -9.38
CA THR A 104 15.05 24.80 -9.98
C THR A 104 14.48 26.12 -9.48
N LYS A 105 13.15 26.22 -9.30
CA LYS A 105 12.51 27.43 -8.77
C LYS A 105 12.83 27.61 -7.29
N ASP A 106 12.75 26.55 -6.49
CA ASP A 106 13.02 26.61 -5.06
C ASP A 106 14.49 26.99 -4.78
N LEU A 107 15.42 26.63 -5.68
CA LEU A 107 16.82 27.07 -5.67
C LEU A 107 16.96 28.55 -6.03
N GLU A 108 16.26 29.03 -7.06
CA GLU A 108 16.24 30.46 -7.46
C GLU A 108 15.66 31.35 -6.36
N GLU A 109 14.62 30.88 -5.66
CA GLU A 109 13.96 31.59 -4.57
C GLU A 109 14.69 31.47 -3.22
N GLY A 110 15.73 30.62 -3.14
CA GLY A 110 16.52 30.40 -1.92
C GLY A 110 15.76 29.68 -0.81
N ILE A 111 14.67 28.98 -1.15
CA ILE A 111 13.80 28.23 -0.21
C ILE A 111 14.42 26.86 0.10
N SER A 112 15.09 26.25 -0.87
CA SER A 112 15.65 24.91 -0.73
C SER A 112 17.05 24.92 -0.11
N ILE A 113 17.23 24.17 0.98
CA ILE A 113 18.53 23.87 1.56
C ILE A 113 19.04 22.57 0.92
N SER A 114 19.67 22.68 -0.24
CA SER A 114 20.33 21.53 -0.86
C SER A 114 21.59 21.17 -0.06
N LEU A 115 21.60 19.97 0.53
CA LEU A 115 22.77 19.45 1.26
C LEU A 115 23.97 19.21 0.33
N HIS A 116 23.72 19.03 -0.97
CA HIS A 116 24.73 18.82 -2.01
C HIS A 116 24.49 19.80 -3.17
N SER A 117 25.57 20.34 -3.74
CA SER A 117 25.52 21.35 -4.82
C SER A 117 24.86 20.86 -6.11
N GLU A 118 24.87 19.56 -6.35
CA GLU A 118 24.48 18.96 -7.64
C GLU A 118 23.31 17.97 -7.53
N VAL A 119 22.86 17.64 -6.30
CA VAL A 119 21.85 16.60 -6.09
C VAL A 119 20.75 17.15 -5.17
N THR A 120 19.59 17.43 -5.75
CA THR A 120 18.39 17.83 -5.01
C THR A 120 17.72 16.59 -4.40
N PRO A 121 16.97 16.72 -3.28
CA PRO A 121 16.32 15.57 -2.65
C PRO A 121 15.41 14.78 -3.59
N SER A 122 14.74 15.41 -4.56
CA SER A 122 13.90 14.71 -5.53
C SER A 122 14.71 13.77 -6.45
N ILE A 123 15.89 14.20 -6.87
CA ILE A 123 16.82 13.44 -7.70
C ILE A 123 17.35 12.24 -6.91
N LEU A 124 17.72 12.46 -5.64
CA LEU A 124 18.19 11.38 -4.77
C LEU A 124 17.12 10.31 -4.56
N ILE A 125 15.86 10.71 -4.31
CA ILE A 125 14.75 9.77 -4.16
C ILE A 125 14.49 9.01 -5.47
N SER A 126 14.49 9.70 -6.61
CA SER A 126 14.35 9.06 -7.93
C SER A 126 15.44 8.02 -8.18
N MET A 127 16.71 8.35 -7.86
CA MET A 127 17.82 7.40 -7.97
C MET A 127 17.67 6.22 -7.00
N GLY A 128 17.17 6.47 -5.79
CA GLY A 128 16.88 5.42 -4.82
C GLY A 128 15.84 4.42 -5.35
N LEU A 129 14.74 4.90 -5.94
CA LEU A 129 13.74 4.04 -6.56
C LEU A 129 14.33 3.22 -7.72
N ASP A 130 15.16 3.84 -8.57
CA ASP A 130 15.83 3.13 -9.67
C ASP A 130 16.77 2.01 -9.17
N LEU A 131 17.38 2.19 -7.98
CA LEU A 131 18.22 1.16 -7.34
C LEU A 131 17.40 0.05 -6.67
N GLU A 132 16.23 0.37 -6.12
CA GLU A 132 15.31 -0.62 -5.52
C GLU A 132 14.91 -1.66 -6.58
N ASP A 133 14.53 -1.20 -7.78
CA ASP A 133 14.16 -2.06 -8.90
C ASP A 133 15.29 -3.04 -9.26
N VAL A 134 16.54 -2.57 -9.30
CA VAL A 134 17.72 -3.40 -9.58
C VAL A 134 17.99 -4.42 -8.46
N HIS A 135 17.84 -4.03 -7.19
CA HIS A 135 18.03 -4.95 -6.06
C HIS A 135 17.03 -6.11 -6.08
N VAL A 136 15.79 -5.84 -6.49
CA VAL A 136 14.76 -6.87 -6.64
C VAL A 136 15.14 -7.88 -7.73
N GLU A 137 15.66 -7.41 -8.87
CA GLU A 137 16.09 -8.27 -9.98
C GLU A 137 17.26 -9.19 -9.59
N VAL A 138 18.29 -8.63 -8.94
CA VAL A 138 19.46 -9.40 -8.49
C VAL A 138 19.04 -10.49 -7.51
N SER A 139 18.17 -10.17 -6.56
CA SER A 139 17.65 -11.12 -5.57
C SER A 139 16.91 -12.31 -6.22
N GLN A 140 16.13 -12.07 -7.30
CA GLN A 140 15.45 -13.14 -8.04
C GLN A 140 16.42 -14.01 -8.85
N SER A 141 17.54 -13.45 -9.32
CA SER A 141 18.52 -14.19 -10.11
C SER A 141 19.34 -15.20 -9.28
N ASP A 142 19.60 -14.87 -8.01
CA ASP A 142 20.31 -15.75 -7.07
C ASP A 142 19.46 -16.99 -6.68
N GLU A 143 18.13 -16.86 -6.62
CA GLU A 143 17.23 -18.01 -6.36
C GLU A 143 17.20 -19.02 -7.52
N ASN A 144 17.35 -18.56 -8.77
CA ASN A 144 17.31 -19.43 -9.94
C ASN A 144 18.61 -20.21 -10.21
N THR A 145 19.69 -19.95 -9.47
CA THR A 145 21.01 -20.60 -9.64
C THR A 145 21.29 -21.65 -8.54
N GLY A 146 20.26 -22.17 -7.89
CA GLY A 146 20.35 -23.20 -6.86
C GLY A 146 20.67 -24.61 -7.39
N ASP A 147 21.91 -24.83 -7.86
CA ASP A 147 22.49 -26.18 -7.91
C ASP A 147 23.09 -26.56 -6.54
N ALA A 148 22.86 -27.82 -6.16
CA ALA A 148 22.99 -28.36 -4.82
C ALA A 148 24.38 -28.22 -4.16
N ALA A 149 24.43 -27.69 -2.93
CA ALA A 149 25.30 -28.19 -1.86
C ALA A 149 24.88 -27.63 -0.49
N SER A 150 24.37 -28.52 0.36
CA SER A 150 24.23 -28.29 1.79
C SER A 150 25.58 -27.97 2.44
N GLY A 151 25.73 -26.74 2.90
CA GLY A 151 26.83 -26.33 3.77
C GLY A 151 26.50 -25.00 4.41
N CYS A 152 26.29 -24.99 5.74
CA CYS A 152 26.04 -23.76 6.50
C CYS A 152 27.07 -22.66 6.13
N PRO A 153 26.65 -21.50 5.60
CA PRO A 153 27.56 -20.41 5.36
C PRO A 153 27.94 -19.77 6.70
N LYS A 154 29.17 -20.03 7.16
CA LYS A 154 29.81 -19.19 8.17
C LYS A 154 30.21 -17.88 7.47
N VAL A 155 29.37 -16.86 7.56
CA VAL A 155 29.66 -15.52 7.01
C VAL A 155 30.87 -14.94 7.75
N LYS A 156 31.92 -14.60 7.00
CA LYS A 156 33.08 -13.86 7.52
C LYS A 156 32.71 -12.37 7.55
N PRO A 157 33.09 -11.60 8.59
CA PRO A 157 32.66 -10.21 8.78
C PRO A 157 33.22 -9.19 7.76
N ASP A 158 34.10 -9.60 6.83
CA ASP A 158 34.79 -8.69 5.90
C ASP A 158 34.26 -8.75 4.46
N SER A 159 33.03 -9.22 4.24
CA SER A 159 32.44 -9.31 2.90
C SER A 159 30.96 -8.92 2.92
N ILE A 160 30.66 -7.70 3.35
CA ILE A 160 29.35 -7.08 3.08
C ILE A 160 29.32 -6.84 1.57
N LYS A 161 28.43 -7.52 0.86
CA LYS A 161 28.25 -7.25 -0.56
C LYS A 161 27.41 -5.99 -0.73
N PRO A 162 27.57 -5.21 -1.81
CA PRO A 162 26.79 -3.99 -2.01
C PRO A 162 25.28 -4.24 -2.00
N GLU A 163 24.82 -5.41 -2.46
CA GLU A 163 23.43 -5.86 -2.39
C GLU A 163 22.91 -6.12 -0.97
N ASP A 164 23.78 -6.32 0.02
CA ASP A 164 23.40 -6.52 1.43
C ASP A 164 23.18 -5.20 2.18
N ILE A 165 23.45 -4.05 1.53
CA ILE A 165 23.28 -2.74 2.13
C ILE A 165 21.79 -2.36 2.05
N LEU A 166 21.20 -2.06 3.22
CA LEU A 166 19.81 -1.60 3.30
C LEU A 166 19.64 -0.28 2.54
N LEU A 167 18.84 -0.32 1.48
CA LEU A 167 18.35 0.86 0.80
C LEU A 167 17.18 1.42 1.61
N LEU A 168 17.36 2.63 2.16
CA LEU A 168 16.34 3.28 2.99
C LEU A 168 15.71 4.43 2.21
N LEU A 169 14.45 4.26 1.82
CA LEU A 169 13.65 5.33 1.22
C LEU A 169 12.94 6.16 2.30
N PRO A 170 12.44 7.37 2.01
CA PRO A 170 11.73 8.19 2.98
C PRO A 170 10.64 7.43 3.76
N SER A 171 9.87 6.58 3.09
CA SER A 171 8.84 5.72 3.68
C SER A 171 9.38 4.71 4.71
N ASP A 172 10.57 4.16 4.49
CA ASP A 172 11.24 3.26 5.45
C ASP A 172 11.81 4.03 6.64
N ILE A 173 12.37 5.20 6.36
CA ILE A 173 12.99 6.08 7.37
C ILE A 173 11.94 6.61 8.34
N CYS A 174 10.72 6.91 7.87
CA CYS A 174 9.62 7.37 8.72
C CYS A 174 9.30 6.46 9.91
N ASN A 175 9.58 5.16 9.79
CA ASN A 175 9.36 4.20 10.87
C ASN A 175 10.49 4.23 11.91
N LEU A 176 11.65 4.80 11.56
CA LEU A 176 12.86 4.84 12.38
C LEU A 176 13.09 6.23 13.00
N THR A 177 12.84 7.31 12.26
CA THR A 177 13.08 8.69 12.68
C THR A 177 12.05 9.66 12.08
N MET A 178 12.03 10.91 12.56
CA MET A 178 11.17 11.94 11.95
C MET A 178 11.69 12.29 10.56
N CYS A 179 10.88 12.03 9.53
CA CYS A 179 11.14 12.43 8.15
C CYS A 179 10.29 13.66 7.79
N ASP A 180 10.82 14.53 6.92
CA ASP A 180 10.07 15.68 6.39
C ASP A 180 8.93 15.18 5.49
N THR A 181 7.73 15.74 5.66
CA THR A 181 6.55 15.38 4.87
C THR A 181 6.76 15.67 3.38
N LYS A 182 7.59 16.65 3.03
CA LYS A 182 7.92 16.95 1.63
C LYS A 182 8.61 15.77 0.93
N LEU A 183 9.51 15.07 1.62
CA LEU A 183 10.23 13.93 1.05
C LEU A 183 9.29 12.74 0.81
N LEU A 184 8.35 12.51 1.74
CA LEU A 184 7.30 11.52 1.59
C LEU A 184 6.38 11.82 0.41
N GLU A 185 5.97 13.08 0.23
CA GLU A 185 5.13 13.51 -0.89
C GLU A 185 5.83 13.28 -2.23
N VAL A 186 7.13 13.60 -2.30
CA VAL A 186 7.95 13.35 -3.50
C VAL A 186 8.03 11.86 -3.81
N GLU A 187 8.37 11.03 -2.84
CA GLU A 187 8.41 9.57 -3.03
C GLU A 187 7.05 9.02 -3.45
N TRP A 188 5.98 9.41 -2.76
CA TRP A 188 4.62 8.99 -3.07
C TRP A 188 4.23 9.34 -4.51
N SER A 189 4.56 10.56 -4.97
CA SER A 189 4.27 11.00 -6.33
C SER A 189 4.98 10.16 -7.39
N LEU A 190 6.23 9.75 -7.12
CA LEU A 190 7.02 8.90 -8.00
C LEU A 190 6.48 7.47 -8.03
N ARG A 191 6.14 6.88 -6.87
CA ARG A 191 5.53 5.54 -6.79
C ARG A 191 4.17 5.48 -7.49
N LEU A 192 3.34 6.52 -7.31
CA LEU A 192 2.04 6.60 -7.99
C LEU A 192 2.23 6.64 -9.51
N ALA A 193 3.22 7.37 -10.00
CA ALA A 193 3.51 7.45 -11.42
C ALA A 193 4.09 6.15 -11.98
N GLN A 194 4.95 5.45 -11.22
CA GLN A 194 5.40 4.09 -11.57
C GLN A 194 4.22 3.12 -11.68
N ALA A 195 3.28 3.17 -10.73
CA ALA A 195 2.09 2.32 -10.76
C ALA A 195 1.21 2.62 -11.99
N ASN A 196 1.04 3.90 -12.36
CA ASN A 196 0.32 4.27 -13.58
C ASN A 196 1.03 3.77 -14.84
N ASP A 197 2.36 3.92 -14.92
CA ASP A 197 3.14 3.44 -16.06
C ASP A 197 3.10 1.92 -16.18
N ALA A 198 3.03 1.18 -15.07
CA ALA A 198 2.88 -0.27 -15.06
C ALA A 198 1.48 -0.77 -15.51
N LEU A 199 0.46 0.10 -15.44
CA LEU A 199 -0.91 -0.21 -15.85
C LEU A 199 -1.18 0.11 -17.33
N ASN A 200 -0.30 0.86 -18.00
CA ASN A 200 -0.39 1.25 -19.40
C ASN A 200 0.38 0.30 -20.33
#